data_AF-A0A069IFU8-F1
#
_entry.id   AF-A0A069IFU8-F1
#
_cell.length_a   1.000
_cell.length_b   1.000
_cell.length_c   1.000
_cell.angle_alpha   90.00
_cell.angle_beta   90.00
_cell.angle_gamma   90.00
#
_symmetry.space_group_name_H-M   'P 1'
#
loop_
_entity.id
_entity.type
_entity.pdbx_description
1 polymer ?
#
loop_
_entity_poly.entity_id
_entity_poly.type
_entity_poly.pdbx_seq_one_letter_code
_entity_poly.pdbx_strand_id
1 'polypeptide(L)'
;MCARADDVDRVRAAKAAREAAEQASLRAREEDLRVRAQASNDSLAIPFRWVPGAIDGESSLLHGTQSDEGQRLANDVHILLKQGFRDGRLVRSAGDFLCIRSRRMDGTNLKVRKAEMYVEVSCKECLTLAKRWRSD
;
A
#
# COMPACT_ATOMS: atom_id res chain seq x y z
N MET A 1 22.76 -38.34 -34.96
CA MET A 1 23.15 -37.18 -34.12
C MET A 1 21.88 -36.50 -33.63
N CYS A 2 21.37 -36.85 -32.44
CA CYS A 2 20.12 -36.29 -31.88
C CYS A 2 20.28 -35.77 -30.43
N ALA A 3 21.37 -36.11 -29.74
CA ALA A 3 21.60 -35.75 -28.34
C ALA A 3 21.52 -34.23 -28.05
N ARG A 4 21.92 -33.38 -29.00
CA ARG A 4 21.91 -31.92 -28.82
C ARG A 4 20.52 -31.29 -28.81
N ALA A 5 19.53 -31.90 -29.47
CA ALA A 5 18.17 -31.36 -29.49
C ALA A 5 17.46 -31.65 -28.15
N ASP A 6 17.58 -32.89 -27.65
CA ASP A 6 17.04 -33.29 -26.35
C ASP A 6 17.65 -32.49 -25.19
N ASP A 7 18.95 -32.18 -25.26
CA ASP A 7 19.63 -31.36 -24.25
C ASP A 7 19.12 -29.91 -24.25
N VAL A 8 18.87 -29.32 -25.43
CA VAL A 8 18.31 -27.96 -25.55
C VAL A 8 16.87 -27.90 -25.05
N ASP A 9 16.06 -28.90 -25.35
CA ASP A 9 14.67 -28.97 -24.88
C ASP A 9 14.59 -29.18 -23.36
N ARG A 10 15.48 -29.99 -22.80
CA ARG A 10 15.62 -30.13 -21.33
C ARG A 10 16.02 -28.84 -20.65
N VAL A 11 16.96 -28.08 -21.22
CA VAL A 11 17.38 -26.77 -20.67
C VAL A 11 16.24 -25.75 -20.76
N ARG A 12 15.49 -25.72 -21.87
CA ARG A 12 14.31 -24.84 -22.03
C ARG A 12 13.20 -25.20 -21.04
N ALA A 13 12.90 -26.49 -20.88
CA ALA A 13 11.91 -26.97 -19.92
C ALA A 13 12.32 -26.63 -18.48
N ALA A 14 13.59 -26.79 -18.12
CA ALA A 14 14.11 -26.42 -16.81
C ALA A 14 14.05 -24.91 -16.55
N LYS A 15 14.32 -24.08 -17.57
CA LYS A 15 14.19 -22.61 -17.47
C LYS A 15 12.73 -22.19 -17.27
N ALA A 16 11.82 -22.73 -18.09
CA ALA A 16 10.39 -22.45 -17.98
C ALA A 16 9.83 -22.88 -16.62
N ALA A 17 10.27 -24.03 -16.08
CA ALA A 17 9.88 -24.48 -14.75
C ALA A 17 10.37 -23.54 -13.64
N ARG A 18 11.60 -23.01 -13.75
CA ARG A 18 12.14 -22.01 -12.81
C ARG A 18 11.37 -20.70 -12.86
N GLU A 19 11.12 -20.18 -14.06
CA GLU A 19 10.34 -18.95 -14.25
C GLU A 19 8.90 -19.13 -13.73
N ALA A 20 8.27 -20.27 -13.97
CA ALA A 20 6.93 -20.57 -13.44
C ALA A 20 6.93 -20.67 -11.90
N ALA A 21 7.96 -21.29 -11.30
CA ALA A 21 8.10 -21.37 -9.84
C ALA A 21 8.35 -19.99 -9.21
N GLU A 22 9.17 -19.15 -9.84
CA GLU A 22 9.40 -17.77 -9.40
C GLU A 22 8.12 -16.95 -9.48
N GLN A 23 7.39 -17.01 -10.59
CA GLN A 23 6.10 -16.34 -10.75
C GLN A 23 5.07 -16.82 -9.73
N ALA A 24 5.02 -18.12 -9.45
CA ALA A 24 4.15 -18.66 -8.40
C ALA A 24 4.52 -18.13 -7.02
N SER A 25 5.82 -18.05 -6.70
CA SER A 25 6.31 -17.49 -5.44
C SER A 25 6.00 -16.00 -5.29
N LEU A 26 6.12 -15.23 -6.36
CA LEU A 26 5.79 -13.80 -6.36
C LEU A 26 4.29 -13.61 -6.09
N ARG A 27 3.43 -14.33 -6.81
CA ARG A 27 1.98 -14.27 -6.62
C ARG A 27 1.56 -14.66 -5.20
N ALA A 28 2.13 -15.73 -4.65
CA ALA A 28 1.84 -16.15 -3.28
C ALA A 28 2.24 -15.07 -2.26
N ARG A 29 3.37 -14.40 -2.48
CA ARG A 29 3.83 -13.30 -1.62
C ARG A 29 2.93 -12.06 -1.74
N GLU A 30 2.50 -11.72 -2.95
CA GLU A 30 1.56 -10.61 -3.19
C GLU A 30 0.21 -10.86 -2.51
N GLU A 31 -0.29 -12.10 -2.61
CA GLU A 31 -1.54 -12.50 -1.96
C GLU A 31 -1.44 -12.43 -0.43
N ASP A 32 -0.35 -12.92 0.16
CA ASP A 32 -0.10 -12.83 1.60
C ASP A 32 -0.04 -11.36 2.08
N LEU A 33 0.69 -10.51 1.36
CA LEU A 33 0.76 -9.07 1.67
C LEU A 33 -0.62 -8.42 1.61
N ARG A 34 -1.42 -8.78 0.60
CA ARG A 34 -2.79 -8.28 0.43
C ARG A 34 -3.70 -8.71 1.57
N VAL A 35 -3.65 -9.97 1.98
CA VAL A 35 -4.45 -10.48 3.10
C VAL A 35 -4.06 -9.78 4.40
N ARG A 36 -2.76 -9.61 4.65
CA ARG A 36 -2.27 -8.89 5.84
C ARG A 36 -2.69 -7.43 5.86
N ALA A 37 -2.55 -6.72 4.75
CA ALA A 37 -2.96 -5.33 4.64
C ALA A 37 -4.47 -5.16 4.84
N GLN A 38 -5.28 -6.05 4.25
CA GLN A 38 -6.72 -6.05 4.44
C GLN A 38 -7.09 -6.25 5.92
N ALA A 39 -6.52 -7.27 6.57
CA ALA A 39 -6.77 -7.55 7.98
C ALA A 39 -6.35 -6.37 8.89
N SER A 40 -5.18 -5.77 8.63
CA SER A 40 -4.70 -4.60 9.37
C SER A 40 -5.64 -3.40 9.18
N ASN A 41 -6.03 -3.11 7.93
CA ASN A 41 -6.93 -2.01 7.60
C ASN A 41 -8.33 -2.20 8.21
N ASP A 42 -8.87 -3.41 8.18
CA ASP A 42 -10.17 -3.75 8.78
C ASP A 42 -10.15 -3.59 10.30
N SER A 43 -9.01 -3.85 10.95
CA SER A 43 -8.83 -3.65 12.40
C SER A 43 -8.90 -2.18 12.85
N LEU A 44 -8.88 -1.22 11.93
CA LEU A 44 -8.98 0.20 12.27
C LEU A 44 -10.41 0.61 12.68
N ALA A 45 -11.42 -0.21 12.38
CA ALA A 45 -12.82 -0.01 12.79
C ALA A 45 -13.40 1.38 12.48
N ILE A 46 -12.91 2.01 11.40
CA ILE A 46 -13.27 3.38 11.04
C ILE A 46 -14.69 3.40 10.44
N PRO A 47 -15.64 4.16 11.00
CA PRO A 47 -17.07 4.07 10.66
C PRO A 47 -17.48 4.83 9.39
N PHE A 48 -16.52 5.30 8.59
CA PHE A 48 -16.76 6.09 7.39
C PHE A 48 -15.98 5.53 6.20
N ARG A 49 -16.41 5.82 4.98
CA ARG A 49 -15.71 5.36 3.78
C ARG A 49 -14.35 6.02 3.62
N TRP A 50 -13.30 5.20 3.52
CA TRP A 50 -11.93 5.63 3.30
C TRP A 50 -11.18 4.63 2.40
N VAL A 51 -10.02 5.03 1.90
CA VAL A 51 -9.07 4.16 1.21
C VAL A 51 -7.63 4.52 1.59
N PRO A 52 -6.66 3.61 1.47
CA PRO A 52 -5.24 3.96 1.51
C PRO A 52 -4.89 4.98 0.43
N GLY A 53 -4.07 5.99 0.77
CA GLY A 53 -3.60 7.00 -0.17
C GLY A 53 -2.24 7.55 0.22
N ALA A 54 -1.47 7.98 -0.76
CA ALA A 54 -0.14 8.57 -0.57
C ALA A 54 -0.10 10.00 -1.12
N ILE A 55 0.78 10.82 -0.56
CA ILE A 55 1.03 12.20 -0.99
C ILE A 55 2.22 12.17 -2.00
N ASP A 56 2.00 12.61 -3.23
CA ASP A 56 3.03 12.60 -4.31
C ASP A 56 4.19 13.59 -4.09
N GLY A 57 4.17 14.37 -3.00
CA GLY A 57 5.18 15.40 -2.68
C GLY A 57 6.44 14.90 -1.98
N GLU A 58 6.40 13.76 -1.29
CA GLU A 58 7.58 13.16 -0.64
C GLU A 58 8.09 11.90 -1.36
N SER A 59 7.35 11.40 -2.35
CA SER A 59 7.63 10.15 -3.08
C SER A 59 8.45 10.33 -4.38
N SER A 60 8.87 11.55 -4.74
CA SER A 60 9.52 11.79 -6.05
C SER A 60 11.04 11.51 -6.08
N LEU A 61 11.62 10.94 -5.03
CA LEU A 61 12.97 10.37 -5.08
C LEU A 61 12.89 8.89 -4.71
N LEU A 62 13.76 8.11 -5.37
CA LEU A 62 14.12 6.72 -5.05
C LEU A 62 13.41 5.63 -5.88
N HIS A 63 13.78 5.57 -7.17
CA HIS A 63 14.30 4.31 -7.70
C HIS A 63 15.52 3.93 -6.86
N GLY A 64 15.42 2.91 -6.00
CA GLY A 64 16.50 2.47 -5.13
C GLY A 64 16.17 1.11 -4.51
N THR A 65 17.20 0.28 -4.38
CA THR A 65 17.17 -1.18 -4.26
C THR A 65 16.74 -1.73 -2.89
N GLN A 66 16.67 -3.06 -2.77
CA GLN A 66 16.35 -3.77 -1.54
C GLN A 66 17.46 -3.62 -0.47
N SER A 67 17.54 -2.49 0.23
CA SER A 67 18.34 -2.38 1.46
C SER A 67 17.93 -1.15 2.28
N ASP A 68 17.29 -1.34 3.44
CA ASP A 68 16.79 -0.28 4.35
C ASP A 68 15.77 0.74 3.77
N GLU A 69 15.68 0.89 2.45
CA GLU A 69 14.75 1.76 1.72
C GLU A 69 13.33 1.16 1.63
N GLY A 70 13.20 -0.16 1.72
CA GLY A 70 11.90 -0.85 1.80
C GLY A 70 11.11 -0.47 3.06
N GLN A 71 11.79 -0.06 4.13
CA GLN A 71 11.18 0.37 5.37
C GLN A 71 10.65 1.81 5.29
N ARG A 72 11.23 2.67 4.44
CA ARG A 72 10.80 4.06 4.24
C ARG A 72 9.61 4.18 3.28
N LEU A 73 9.59 3.36 2.22
CA LEU A 73 8.43 3.22 1.32
C LEU A 73 7.15 2.80 2.08
N ALA A 74 7.32 2.09 3.19
CA ALA A 74 6.23 1.67 4.03
C ALA A 74 5.66 2.77 4.94
N ASN A 75 6.22 3.99 5.05
CA ASN A 75 5.86 4.92 6.14
C ASN A 75 4.81 6.01 5.84
N ASP A 76 4.41 6.22 4.58
CA ASP A 76 3.55 7.38 4.22
C ASP A 76 2.22 6.97 3.56
N VAL A 77 1.67 5.83 4.00
CA VAL A 77 0.33 5.43 3.57
C VAL A 77 -0.67 5.99 4.57
N HIS A 78 -1.49 6.92 4.10
CA HIS A 78 -2.48 7.64 4.87
C HIS A 78 -3.90 7.12 4.61
N ILE A 79 -4.80 7.45 5.52
CA ILE A 79 -6.23 7.23 5.36
C ILE A 79 -6.81 8.40 4.57
N LEU A 80 -7.14 8.16 3.30
CA LEU A 80 -7.82 9.12 2.41
C LEU A 80 -9.33 8.95 2.52
N LEU A 81 -10.02 10.02 2.91
CA LEU A 81 -11.46 9.99 3.16
C LEU A 81 -12.25 10.06 1.85
N LYS A 82 -13.20 9.14 1.65
CA LYS A 82 -14.16 9.17 0.52
C LYS A 82 -15.44 9.93 0.86
N GLN A 83 -15.67 10.17 2.14
CA GLN A 83 -16.78 10.96 2.63
C GLN A 83 -16.30 11.90 3.74
N GLY A 84 -16.94 13.06 3.87
CA GLY A 84 -16.73 13.91 5.02
C GLY A 84 -17.32 13.29 6.29
N PHE A 85 -16.78 13.66 7.44
CA PHE A 85 -17.32 13.24 8.73
C PHE A 85 -17.14 14.34 9.78
N ARG A 86 -17.94 14.22 10.85
CA ARG A 86 -17.82 15.01 12.05
C ARG A 86 -17.89 14.09 13.26
N ASP A 87 -16.81 14.07 14.03
CA ASP A 87 -16.72 13.34 15.29
C ASP A 87 -16.17 14.30 16.37
N GLY A 88 -17.07 14.84 17.18
CA GLY A 88 -16.75 15.90 18.15
C GLY A 88 -16.11 17.13 17.48
N ARG A 89 -14.86 17.42 17.85
CA ARG A 89 -14.03 18.52 17.27
C ARG A 89 -13.30 18.10 15.98
N LEU A 90 -13.23 16.80 15.70
CA LEU A 90 -12.57 16.28 14.50
C LEU A 90 -13.56 16.34 13.32
N VAL A 91 -13.32 17.30 12.44
CA VAL A 91 -14.10 17.50 11.22
C VAL A 91 -13.17 17.41 10.01
N ARG A 92 -13.58 16.61 9.02
CA ARG A 92 -12.88 16.39 7.75
C ARG A 92 -13.89 16.31 6.60
N SER A 93 -13.45 16.75 5.42
CA SER A 93 -14.22 16.66 4.18
C SER A 93 -13.79 15.43 3.38
N ALA A 94 -14.60 15.03 2.40
CA ALA A 94 -14.17 14.06 1.41
C ALA A 94 -12.92 14.60 0.68
N GLY A 95 -11.94 13.74 0.44
CA GLY A 95 -10.64 14.11 -0.15
C GLY A 95 -9.60 14.58 0.85
N ASP A 96 -9.96 14.83 2.12
CA ASP A 96 -8.97 15.05 3.18
C ASP A 96 -8.30 13.73 3.59
N PHE A 97 -7.09 13.83 4.12
CA PHE A 97 -6.50 12.75 4.90
C PHE A 97 -7.01 12.82 6.35
N LEU A 98 -7.04 11.68 7.04
CA LEU A 98 -7.44 11.65 8.44
C LEU A 98 -6.51 12.54 9.30
N CYS A 99 -5.20 12.40 9.12
CA CYS A 99 -4.20 13.18 9.83
C CYS A 99 -4.19 14.67 9.45
N ILE A 100 -4.43 15.02 8.17
CA ILE A 100 -4.22 16.38 7.64
C ILE A 100 -5.45 16.86 6.86
N ARG A 101 -5.90 18.10 7.15
CA ARG A 101 -6.88 18.80 6.30
C ARG A 101 -6.18 19.27 5.03
N SER A 102 -6.71 18.93 3.86
CA SER A 102 -6.19 19.36 2.56
C SER A 102 -6.01 20.87 2.46
N ARG A 103 -6.92 21.64 3.07
CA ARG A 103 -6.90 23.12 3.11
C ARG A 103 -5.79 23.76 3.96
N ARG A 104 -5.02 23.01 4.76
CA ARG A 104 -3.95 23.57 5.63
C ARG A 104 -2.54 23.47 5.06
N MET A 105 -2.36 22.88 3.88
CA MET A 105 -1.09 22.93 3.16
C MET A 105 -1.17 24.09 2.17
N ASP A 106 -0.33 25.09 2.37
CA ASP A 106 -0.37 26.41 1.71
C ASP A 106 -0.34 26.32 0.18
N GLY A 107 -1.52 26.43 -0.46
CA GLY A 107 -1.66 26.64 -1.91
C GLY A 107 -1.14 25.53 -2.82
N THR A 108 -0.54 24.47 -2.27
CA THR A 108 -0.07 23.30 -3.01
C THR A 108 -1.17 22.25 -3.02
N ASN A 109 -1.78 22.05 -4.18
CA ASN A 109 -2.67 20.92 -4.40
C ASN A 109 -1.86 19.63 -4.16
N LEU A 110 -2.13 18.94 -3.06
CA LEU A 110 -1.58 17.61 -2.80
C LEU A 110 -1.98 16.73 -3.99
N LYS A 111 -0.99 16.33 -4.79
CA LYS A 111 -1.19 15.26 -5.75
C LYS A 111 -1.37 13.99 -4.93
N VAL A 112 -2.59 13.48 -4.91
CA VAL A 112 -2.94 12.27 -4.15
C VAL A 112 -2.91 11.10 -5.11
N ARG A 113 -1.99 10.17 -4.87
CA ARG A 113 -2.03 8.88 -5.52
C ARG A 113 -2.91 7.95 -4.70
N LYS A 114 -3.93 7.37 -5.34
CA LYS A 114 -4.60 6.21 -4.75
C LYS A 114 -3.54 5.12 -4.68
N ALA A 115 -3.13 4.76 -3.46
CA ALA A 115 -2.39 3.53 -3.26
C ALA A 115 -3.31 2.37 -3.64
N GLU A 116 -2.73 1.24 -4.02
CA GLU A 116 -3.53 0.03 -4.24
C GLU A 116 -4.36 -0.26 -2.98
N MET A 117 -5.56 -0.82 -3.16
CA MET A 117 -6.47 -1.14 -2.05
C MET A 117 -5.84 -2.11 -1.03
N TYR A 118 -4.72 -2.72 -1.38
CA TYR A 118 -4.03 -3.77 -0.65
C TYR A 118 -2.77 -3.28 0.07
N VAL A 119 -2.63 -1.97 0.25
CA VAL A 119 -1.51 -1.39 1.02
C VAL A 119 -1.97 -1.09 2.45
N GLU A 120 -1.16 -1.52 3.41
CA GLU A 120 -1.38 -1.25 4.84
C GLU A 120 -1.17 0.23 5.16
N VAL A 121 -2.07 0.82 5.96
CA VAL A 121 -1.90 2.17 6.49
C VAL A 121 -0.76 2.20 7.50
N SER A 122 0.16 3.13 7.33
CA SER A 122 1.37 3.23 8.15
C SER A 122 1.60 4.59 8.78
N CYS A 123 0.92 5.63 8.33
CA CYS A 123 1.02 6.96 8.94
C CYS A 123 0.63 6.90 10.42
N LYS A 124 1.58 7.22 11.30
CA LYS A 124 1.42 7.11 12.76
C LYS A 124 0.29 7.97 13.30
N GLU A 125 0.09 9.16 12.75
CA GLU A 125 -0.99 10.07 13.13
C GLU A 125 -2.34 9.50 12.69
N CYS A 126 -2.42 8.91 11.49
CA CYS A 126 -3.61 8.23 11.00
C CYS A 126 -3.98 7.07 11.94
N LEU A 127 -3.01 6.20 12.26
CA LEU A 127 -3.21 5.07 13.17
C LEU A 127 -3.60 5.53 14.59
N THR A 128 -2.97 6.61 15.09
CA THR A 128 -3.29 7.17 16.41
C THR A 128 -4.71 7.74 16.46
N LEU A 129 -5.14 8.45 15.42
CA LEU A 129 -6.52 8.95 15.31
C LEU A 129 -7.52 7.81 15.15
N ALA A 130 -7.18 6.77 14.38
CA ALA A 130 -8.05 5.62 14.14
C ALA A 130 -8.38 4.84 15.43
N LYS A 131 -7.49 4.85 16.44
CA LYS A 131 -7.77 4.26 17.76
C LYS A 131 -9.04 4.79 18.42
N ARG A 132 -9.53 5.98 18.05
CA ARG A 132 -10.81 6.53 18.54
C ARG A 132 -12.02 5.63 18.28
N TRP A 133 -11.96 4.83 17.22
CA TRP A 133 -13.07 3.98 16.79
C TRP A 133 -12.81 2.50 17.02
N ARG A 134 -11.64 2.13 17.55
CA ARG A 134 -11.42 0.79 18.06
C ARG A 134 -12.23 0.66 19.35
N SER A 135 -13.22 -0.23 19.36
CA SER A 135 -13.86 -0.67 20.59
C SER A 135 -12.80 -1.33 21.47
N ASP A 136 -12.73 -0.92 22.73
CA ASP A 136 -12.03 -1.65 23.80
C ASP A 136 -12.76 -2.99 24.04
#